data_AF-A0A1I5JUD0-F1
#
_entry.id   AF-A0A1I5JUD0-F1
#
_cell.length_a   1.000
_cell.length_b   1.000
_cell.length_c   1.000
_cell.angle_alpha   90.00
_cell.angle_beta   90.00
_cell.angle_gamma   90.00
#
_symmetry.space_group_name_H-M   'P 1'
#
loop_
_entity.id
_entity.type
_entity.pdbx_description
1 polymer ?
#
loop_
_entity_poly.entity_id
_entity_poly.type
_entity_poly.pdbx_seq_one_letter_code
_entity_poly.pdbx_strand_id
1 'polypeptide(L)'
;MPFTGTLDTAGILTPDDKVRLTDDLLTRHGLTTAHCTAYGDSMSDAPLFRHLTNTVAVNADHHLTDIAALDYHGTDLTAAYTLGRTLQPH
;
A
#
# COMPACT_ATOMS: atom_id res chain seq x y z
N MET A 1 23.57 14.67 -17.46
CA MET A 1 22.86 14.63 -16.17
C MET A 1 21.41 15.00 -16.43
N PRO A 2 20.42 14.10 -16.33
CA PRO A 2 19.03 14.54 -16.34
C PRO A 2 18.74 15.26 -15.02
N PHE A 3 17.75 16.14 -15.01
CA PHE A 3 17.46 17.19 -14.02
C PHE A 3 18.29 18.48 -14.20
N THR A 4 17.65 19.48 -14.81
CA THR A 4 18.16 20.82 -15.08
C THR A 4 17.62 21.88 -14.10
N GLY A 5 16.99 21.47 -13.00
CA GLY A 5 16.41 22.37 -11.99
C GLY A 5 16.55 21.82 -10.56
N THR A 6 16.47 22.71 -9.58
CA THR A 6 16.49 22.37 -8.15
C THR A 6 15.27 21.51 -7.82
N LEU A 7 15.47 20.30 -7.30
CA LEU A 7 14.37 19.49 -6.80
C LEU A 7 13.66 20.25 -5.66
N ASP A 8 12.35 20.42 -5.77
CA ASP A 8 11.53 20.85 -4.65
C ASP A 8 11.41 19.69 -3.67
N THR A 9 12.18 19.79 -2.58
CA THR A 9 12.19 18.76 -1.54
C THR A 9 10.94 18.76 -0.68
N ALA A 10 10.12 19.83 -0.71
CA ALA A 10 8.86 19.90 0.04
C ALA A 10 7.77 18.98 -0.55
N GLY A 11 7.90 18.58 -1.82
CA GLY A 11 7.00 17.64 -2.49
C GLY A 11 7.41 16.17 -2.37
N ILE A 12 8.50 15.86 -1.67
CA ILE A 12 8.96 14.48 -1.50
C ILE A 12 8.03 13.77 -0.52
N LEU A 13 7.36 12.72 -1.00
CA LEU A 13 6.48 11.90 -0.18
C LEU A 13 7.27 11.04 0.80
N THR A 14 6.80 11.02 2.04
CA THR A 14 7.26 10.14 3.11
C THR A 14 6.39 8.88 3.20
N PRO A 15 6.85 7.81 3.88
CA PRO A 15 6.02 6.64 4.15
C PRO A 15 4.67 6.98 4.83
N ASP A 16 4.65 7.94 5.76
CA ASP A 16 3.43 8.39 6.44
C ASP A 16 2.47 9.14 5.51
N ASP A 17 2.96 9.78 4.46
CA ASP A 17 2.10 10.43 3.47
C ASP A 17 1.18 9.42 2.75
N LYS A 18 1.58 8.15 2.65
CA LYS A 18 0.71 7.11 2.09
C LYS A 18 -0.58 6.97 2.91
N VAL A 19 -0.48 6.95 4.24
CA VAL A 19 -1.65 6.87 5.14
C VAL A 19 -2.54 8.09 4.95
N ARG A 20 -1.95 9.29 4.99
CA ARG A 20 -2.67 10.56 4.83
C ARG A 20 -3.41 10.64 3.48
N LEU A 21 -2.75 10.25 2.39
CA LEU A 21 -3.35 10.24 1.05
C LEU A 21 -4.46 9.20 0.93
N THR A 22 -4.28 8.02 1.53
CA THR A 22 -5.33 7.00 1.57
C THR A 22 -6.56 7.50 2.32
N ASP A 23 -6.40 8.10 3.50
CA ASP A 23 -7.53 8.62 4.28
C ASP A 23 -8.27 9.76 3.57
N ASP A 24 -7.55 10.65 2.88
CA ASP A 24 -8.15 11.71 2.06
C ASP A 24 -8.99 11.14 0.92
N LEU A 25 -8.47 10.13 0.21
CA LEU A 25 -9.21 9.46 -0.86
C LEU A 25 -10.43 8.70 -0.33
N LEU A 26 -10.29 7.96 0.77
CA LEU A 26 -11.42 7.27 1.39
C LEU A 26 -12.52 8.26 1.79
N THR A 27 -12.16 9.35 2.43
CA THR A 27 -13.09 10.42 2.82
C THR A 27 -13.78 11.02 1.59
N ARG A 28 -13.00 11.39 0.57
CA ARG A 28 -13.52 11.97 -0.68
C ARG A 28 -14.53 11.07 -1.39
N HIS A 29 -14.35 9.76 -1.28
CA HIS A 29 -15.23 8.76 -1.90
C HIS A 29 -16.30 8.19 -0.97
N GLY A 30 -16.39 8.65 0.29
CA GLY A 30 -17.34 8.11 1.27
C GLY A 30 -17.08 6.64 1.62
N LEU A 31 -15.83 6.20 1.49
CA LEU A 31 -15.38 4.85 1.79
C LEU A 31 -14.74 4.78 3.18
N THR A 32 -14.56 3.56 3.68
CA THR A 32 -13.90 3.28 4.95
C THR A 32 -12.67 2.41 4.68
N THR A 33 -11.79 2.28 5.67
CA THR A 33 -10.60 1.41 5.57
C THR A 33 -10.96 -0.05 5.25
N ALA A 34 -12.16 -0.51 5.64
CA ALA A 34 -12.67 -1.84 5.30
C ALA A 34 -12.93 -2.04 3.79
N HIS A 35 -13.15 -0.97 3.05
CA HIS A 35 -13.30 -1.00 1.58
C HIS A 35 -11.96 -0.82 0.85
N CYS A 36 -10.88 -0.54 1.58
CA CYS A 36 -9.55 -0.35 1.02
C CYS A 36 -8.77 -1.67 1.07
N THR A 37 -7.98 -1.94 0.03
CA THR A 37 -7.00 -3.02 0.02
C THR A 37 -5.67 -2.45 -0.44
N ALA A 38 -4.61 -2.61 0.36
CA ALA A 38 -3.27 -2.18 0.01
C ALA A 38 -2.41 -3.35 -0.46
N TYR A 39 -1.64 -3.11 -1.52
CA TYR A 39 -0.62 -4.01 -2.02
C TYR A 39 0.72 -3.29 -1.88
N GLY A 40 1.73 -3.96 -1.32
CA GLY A 40 3.04 -3.34 -1.05
C GLY A 40 4.15 -4.38 -1.02
N ASP A 41 5.37 -3.94 -1.28
CA ASP A 41 6.56 -4.79 -1.41
C ASP A 41 7.72 -4.35 -0.50
N SER A 42 7.63 -3.15 0.08
CA SER A 42 8.74 -2.52 0.78
C SER A 42 8.38 -2.05 2.19
N MET A 43 9.41 -1.85 3.03
CA MET A 43 9.24 -1.23 4.35
C MET A 43 8.63 0.18 4.32
N SER A 44 8.66 0.87 3.17
CA SER A 44 7.97 2.16 3.02
C SER A 44 6.44 2.03 3.03
N ASP A 45 5.90 0.82 2.91
CA ASP A 45 4.47 0.52 3.00
C ASP A 45 4.04 0.16 4.43
N ALA A 46 4.99 -0.03 5.34
CA ALA A 46 4.70 -0.49 6.70
C ALA A 46 3.74 0.42 7.50
N PRO A 47 3.78 1.77 7.38
CA PRO A 47 2.76 2.62 8.01
C PRO A 47 1.35 2.35 7.47
N LEU A 48 1.23 2.20 6.15
CA LEU A 48 -0.05 1.91 5.49
C LEU A 48 -0.57 0.52 5.87
N PHE A 49 0.31 -0.47 5.99
CA PHE A 49 -0.06 -1.83 6.37
C PHE A 49 -0.53 -1.93 7.82
N ARG A 50 0.00 -1.08 8.72
CA ARG A 50 -0.50 -1.00 10.11
C ARG A 50 -1.83 -0.26 10.22
N HIS A 51 -2.16 0.58 9.23
CA HIS A 51 -3.40 1.38 9.21
C HIS A 51 -4.59 0.62 8.61
N LEU A 52 -4.34 -0.23 7.62
CA LEU A 52 -5.38 -0.98 6.90
C LEU A 52 -5.46 -2.43 7.37
N THR A 53 -6.67 -3.01 7.32
CA THR A 53 -6.88 -4.42 7.65
C THR A 53 -6.66 -5.34 6.44
N ASN A 54 -7.01 -4.89 5.23
CA ASN A 54 -6.87 -5.70 4.02
C ASN A 54 -5.54 -5.33 3.33
N THR A 55 -4.51 -6.13 3.57
CA THR A 55 -3.16 -5.85 3.07
C THR A 55 -2.54 -7.09 2.44
N VAL A 56 -1.82 -6.92 1.34
CA VAL A 56 -1.15 -7.99 0.60
C VAL A 56 0.31 -7.61 0.39
N ALA A 57 1.21 -8.34 1.04
CA ALA A 57 2.64 -8.26 0.75
C ALA A 57 2.91 -8.96 -0.59
N VAL A 58 3.56 -8.27 -1.53
CA VAL A 58 3.86 -8.79 -2.88
C VAL A 58 5.37 -8.86 -3.04
N ASN A 59 5.92 -10.07 -3.04
CA ASN A 59 7.37 -10.33 -3.09
C ASN A 59 8.15 -9.52 -2.05
N ALA A 60 7.56 -9.27 -0.88
CA ALA A 60 8.11 -8.35 0.10
C ALA A 60 9.22 -8.99 0.93
N ASP A 61 9.97 -8.14 1.65
CA ASP A 61 10.87 -8.61 2.69
C ASP A 61 10.10 -9.13 3.92
N HIS A 62 10.80 -9.84 4.82
CA HIS A 62 10.17 -10.43 6.00
C HIS A 62 9.45 -9.38 6.86
N HIS A 63 9.95 -8.15 6.89
CA HIS A 63 9.46 -7.14 7.79
C HIS A 63 8.07 -6.67 7.38
N LEU A 64 7.78 -6.65 6.08
CA LEU A 64 6.45 -6.34 5.58
C LEU A 64 5.52 -7.56 5.63
N THR A 65 6.02 -8.77 5.37
CA THR A 65 5.19 -9.99 5.44
C THR A 65 4.64 -10.23 6.84
N ASP A 66 5.40 -9.91 7.90
CA ASP A 66 4.97 -10.09 9.29
C ASP A 66 3.78 -9.21 9.69
N ILE A 67 3.50 -8.14 8.94
CA ILE A 67 2.39 -7.21 9.20
C ILE A 67 1.32 -7.22 8.10
N ALA A 68 1.46 -8.06 7.09
CA ALA A 68 0.50 -8.21 6.02
C ALA A 68 -0.61 -9.22 6.38
N ALA A 69 -1.82 -9.00 5.86
CA ALA A 69 -2.90 -9.98 6.01
C ALA A 69 -2.68 -11.20 5.11
N LEU A 70 -2.13 -10.99 3.91
CA LEU A 70 -1.75 -12.04 2.97
C LEU A 70 -0.35 -11.76 2.42
N ASP A 71 0.36 -12.84 2.10
CA ASP A 71 1.66 -12.81 1.44
C ASP A 71 1.55 -13.51 0.08
N TYR A 72 2.13 -12.89 -0.94
CA TYR A 72 2.14 -13.37 -2.31
C TYR A 72 3.55 -13.31 -2.88
N HIS A 73 4.03 -14.48 -3.33
CA HIS A 73 5.26 -14.60 -4.10
C HIS A 73 4.98 -15.09 -5.51
N GLY A 74 5.42 -14.31 -6.51
CA GLY A 74 5.22 -14.65 -7.92
C GLY A 74 5.37 -13.47 -8.85
N THR A 75 5.17 -13.74 -10.14
CA THR A 75 5.36 -12.77 -11.23
C THR A 75 4.05 -12.32 -11.86
N ASP A 76 2.89 -12.67 -11.26
CA ASP A 76 1.57 -12.33 -11.78
C ASP A 76 0.79 -11.45 -10.80
N LEU A 77 0.70 -10.16 -11.13
CA LEU A 77 -0.08 -9.21 -10.34
C LEU A 77 -1.58 -9.48 -10.37
N THR A 78 -2.07 -10.20 -11.38
CA THR A 78 -3.48 -10.63 -11.45
C THR A 78 -3.77 -11.66 -10.37
N ALA A 79 -2.84 -12.57 -10.12
CA ALA A 79 -2.93 -13.54 -9.04
C ALA A 79 -2.88 -12.85 -7.67
N ALA A 80 -1.97 -11.87 -7.48
CA ALA A 80 -1.93 -11.05 -6.27
C ALA A 80 -3.24 -10.29 -6.05
N TYR A 81 -3.80 -9.66 -7.08
CA TYR A 81 -5.08 -8.97 -7.01
C TYR A 81 -6.23 -9.92 -6.63
N THR A 82 -6.30 -11.08 -7.29
CA THR A 82 -7.33 -12.09 -7.02
C THR A 82 -7.25 -12.58 -5.57
N LEU A 83 -6.03 -12.76 -5.06
CA LEU A 83 -5.79 -13.11 -3.67
C LEU A 83 -6.32 -12.01 -2.73
N GLY A 84 -6.00 -10.74 -2.99
CA GLY A 84 -6.50 -9.63 -2.18
C GLY A 84 -8.03 -9.47 -2.22
N ARG A 85 -8.70 -9.86 -3.31
CA ARG A 85 -10.18 -9.87 -3.39
C ARG A 85 -10.84 -10.82 -2.38
N THR A 86 -10.11 -11.79 -1.85
CA THR A 86 -10.63 -12.68 -0.79
C THR A 86 -10.75 -11.98 0.56
N LEU A 87 -10.11 -10.82 0.74
CA LEU A 87 -10.17 -10.02 1.97
C LEU A 87 -11.40 -9.12 2.05
N GLN A 88 -12.06 -8.86 0.92
CA GLN A 88 -13.25 -8.00 0.90
C GLN A 88 -14.50 -8.82 1.22
N PRO A 89 -15.39 -8.34 2.12
CA PRO A 89 -16.68 -8.98 2.32
C PRO A 89 -17.51 -8.92 1.02
N HIS A 90 -18.25 -10.01 0.75
CA HIS A 90 -19.15 -10.14 -0.39
C HIS A 90 -20.33 -9.17 -0.32
#